data_AF-A0A7X1DST0-F1
#
_entry.id   AF-A0A7X1DST0-F1
#
_cell.length_a   1.000
_cell.length_b   1.000
_cell.length_c   1.000
_cell.angle_alpha   90.00
_cell.angle_beta   90.00
_cell.angle_gamma   90.00
#
_symmetry.space_group_name_H-M   'P 1'
#
loop_
_entity.id
_entity.type
_entity.pdbx_description
1 polymer ?
#
loop_
_entity_poly.entity_id
_entity_poly.type
_entity_poly.pdbx_seq_one_letter_code
_entity_poly.pdbx_strand_id
1 'polypeptide(L)'
;MSPLIVTTPITSLDALTGYTTIQASDLEAEVWLDALVKITAPKNSAGAYIPLQNTTIENMVFDLNQHSHFGLQLFGCQQVTIRNCVFRNYAFHPDFVTDKEINESALYFNECQQVTIEGCHFINLDPGEPRGDDGYAARQLNRCITIEGYTSSHFTIRNNHFGPSPTG
;
A
#
# COMPACT_ATOMS: atom_id res chain seq x y z
N MET A 1 -9.25 -20.69 0.96
CA MET A 1 -7.98 -20.58 1.73
C MET A 1 -8.21 -19.55 2.82
N SER A 2 -7.68 -19.77 4.02
CA SER A 2 -7.79 -18.80 5.12
C SER A 2 -6.84 -17.60 4.88
N PRO A 3 -7.21 -16.38 5.30
CA PRO A 3 -6.33 -15.22 5.18
C PRO A 3 -5.08 -15.39 6.05
N LEU A 4 -3.94 -14.83 5.60
CA LEU A 4 -2.79 -14.60 6.46
C LEU A 4 -3.04 -13.34 7.28
N ILE A 5 -3.21 -13.50 8.59
CA ILE A 5 -3.34 -12.38 9.52
C ILE A 5 -1.94 -11.91 9.92
N VAL A 6 -1.65 -10.63 9.72
CA VAL A 6 -0.34 -10.03 10.01
C VAL A 6 -0.42 -9.02 11.14
N THR A 7 0.54 -9.10 12.06
CA THR A 7 0.77 -8.13 13.15
C THR A 7 2.07 -7.36 12.98
N THR A 8 2.89 -7.75 12.00
CA THR A 8 4.12 -7.08 11.58
C THR A 8 4.19 -7.08 10.05
N PRO A 9 4.82 -6.07 9.42
CA PRO A 9 4.86 -5.99 7.96
C PRO A 9 5.60 -7.19 7.36
N ILE A 10 5.06 -7.76 6.29
CA ILE A 10 5.79 -8.74 5.47
C ILE A 10 6.86 -8.00 4.68
N THR A 11 8.13 -8.43 4.80
CA THR A 11 9.28 -7.73 4.20
C THR A 11 9.96 -8.47 3.04
N SER A 12 9.41 -9.62 2.62
CA SER A 12 9.94 -10.40 1.50
C SER A 12 8.81 -10.90 0.58
N LEU A 13 9.10 -11.00 -0.72
CA LEU A 13 8.15 -11.49 -1.71
C LEU A 13 7.82 -12.98 -1.51
N ASP A 14 8.80 -13.79 -1.10
CA ASP A 14 8.61 -15.23 -0.91
C ASP A 14 7.57 -15.54 0.16
N ALA A 15 7.46 -14.70 1.20
CA ALA A 15 6.47 -14.83 2.27
C ALA A 15 5.02 -14.59 1.80
N LEU A 16 4.82 -14.04 0.60
CA LEU A 16 3.50 -13.91 -0.03
C LEU A 16 3.04 -15.21 -0.69
N THR A 17 3.97 -16.14 -0.94
CA THR A 17 3.70 -17.39 -1.66
C THR A 17 2.72 -18.27 -0.88
N GLY A 18 1.67 -18.74 -1.55
CA GLY A 18 0.67 -19.63 -0.95
C GLY A 18 -0.51 -18.93 -0.29
N TYR A 19 -0.54 -17.60 -0.29
CA TYR A 19 -1.65 -16.81 0.23
C TYR A 19 -2.36 -16.04 -0.87
N THR A 20 -3.70 -16.05 -0.82
CA THR A 20 -4.56 -15.22 -1.69
C THR A 20 -5.05 -13.97 -0.98
N THR A 21 -4.93 -13.91 0.35
CA THR A 21 -5.41 -12.79 1.16
C THR A 21 -4.44 -12.54 2.30
N ILE A 22 -3.97 -11.30 2.41
CA ILE A 22 -3.17 -10.76 3.50
C ILE A 22 -4.05 -9.74 4.22
N GLN A 23 -4.19 -9.88 5.53
CA GLN A 23 -5.08 -9.04 6.31
C GLN A 23 -4.39 -8.52 7.58
N ALA A 24 -4.55 -7.24 7.91
CA ALA A 24 -4.08 -6.73 9.20
C ALA A 24 -4.85 -7.38 10.35
N SER A 25 -4.15 -7.73 11.42
CA SER A 25 -4.79 -8.15 12.66
C SER A 25 -5.69 -7.04 13.20
N ASP A 26 -6.79 -7.44 13.81
CA ASP A 26 -7.53 -6.63 14.76
C ASP A 26 -6.64 -6.51 16.01
N LEU A 27 -5.76 -5.51 16.03
CA LEU A 27 -4.94 -5.18 17.19
C LEU A 27 -5.80 -4.31 18.10
N GLU A 28 -5.63 -4.44 19.43
CA GLU A 28 -6.25 -3.49 20.34
C GLU A 28 -5.97 -2.05 19.89
N ALA A 29 -6.96 -1.17 20.08
CA ALA A 29 -7.18 0.12 19.40
C ALA A 29 -6.02 1.13 19.36
N GLU A 30 -4.84 0.78 19.88
CA GLU A 30 -3.66 1.64 20.03
C GLU A 30 -2.48 1.29 19.12
N VAL A 31 -2.55 0.21 18.31
CA VAL A 31 -1.42 -0.17 17.42
C VAL A 31 -1.87 -0.34 15.97
N TRP A 32 -1.51 0.63 15.13
CA TRP A 32 -1.64 0.52 13.68
C TRP A 32 -0.38 -0.06 13.04
N LEU A 33 -0.58 -0.84 11.99
CA LEU A 33 0.51 -1.43 11.23
C LEU A 33 1.03 -0.45 10.17
N ASP A 34 2.34 -0.19 10.17
CA ASP A 34 3.02 0.64 9.15
C ASP A 34 2.65 0.19 7.72
N ALA A 35 2.67 -1.10 7.42
CA ALA A 35 2.13 -1.63 6.17
C ALA A 35 1.81 -3.13 6.31
N LEU A 36 0.84 -3.66 5.57
CA LEU A 36 0.70 -5.13 5.47
C LEU A 36 1.97 -5.74 4.86
N VAL A 37 2.48 -5.11 3.80
CA VAL A 37 3.67 -5.55 3.07
C VAL A 37 4.58 -4.35 2.78
N LYS A 38 5.86 -4.49 3.07
CA LYS A 38 6.90 -3.48 2.82
C LYS A 38 8.15 -4.12 2.24
N ILE A 39 8.30 -4.04 0.93
CA ILE A 39 9.48 -4.58 0.24
C ILE A 39 10.46 -3.45 -0.05
N THR A 40 11.67 -3.57 0.48
CA THR A 40 12.72 -2.58 0.31
C THR A 40 13.92 -3.22 -0.37
N ALA A 41 14.29 -2.71 -1.54
CA ALA A 41 15.52 -3.10 -2.20
C ALA A 41 16.74 -2.74 -1.32
N PRO A 42 17.81 -3.55 -1.34
CA PRO A 42 19.03 -3.21 -0.61
C PRO A 42 19.68 -1.96 -1.19
N LYS A 43 20.47 -1.23 -0.40
CA LYS A 43 21.23 -0.07 -0.85
C LYS A 43 22.71 -0.41 -1.02
N ASN A 44 23.36 0.18 -2.02
CA ASN A 44 24.81 0.13 -2.19
C ASN A 44 25.52 1.10 -1.24
N SER A 45 26.86 1.12 -1.26
CA SER A 45 27.68 1.99 -0.42
C SER A 45 27.51 3.49 -0.71
N ALA A 46 26.94 3.86 -1.86
CA ALA A 46 26.60 5.24 -2.21
C ALA A 46 25.17 5.64 -1.75
N GLY A 47 24.45 4.73 -1.10
CA GLY A 47 23.08 4.96 -0.62
C GLY A 47 22.01 4.81 -1.70
N ALA A 48 22.37 4.40 -2.92
CA ALA A 48 21.42 4.14 -4.00
C ALA A 48 20.88 2.71 -3.90
N TYR A 49 19.60 2.52 -4.21
CA TYR A 49 19.01 1.18 -4.28
C TYR A 49 19.69 0.32 -5.35
N ILE A 50 19.93 -0.96 -5.00
CA ILE A 50 20.28 -2.04 -5.93
C ILE A 50 18.95 -2.70 -6.29
N PRO A 51 18.42 -2.48 -7.50
CA PRO A 51 17.02 -2.79 -7.77
C PRO A 51 16.64 -4.25 -7.60
N LEU A 52 15.55 -4.50 -6.89
CA LEU A 52 14.83 -5.78 -6.98
C LEU A 52 14.04 -5.79 -8.29
N GLN A 53 14.36 -6.72 -9.19
CA GLN A 53 13.81 -6.78 -10.54
C GLN A 53 12.78 -7.90 -10.71
N ASN A 54 11.92 -7.78 -11.72
CA ASN A 54 10.94 -8.80 -12.11
C ASN A 54 9.96 -9.17 -10.99
N THR A 55 9.57 -8.18 -10.17
CA THR A 55 8.61 -8.40 -9.09
C THR A 55 7.21 -8.51 -9.64
N THR A 56 6.54 -9.64 -9.39
CA THR A 56 5.16 -9.88 -9.85
C THR A 56 4.28 -10.21 -8.65
N ILE A 57 3.21 -9.41 -8.47
CA ILE A 57 2.24 -9.55 -7.38
C ILE A 57 0.85 -9.61 -8.03
N GLU A 58 0.23 -10.79 -8.01
CA GLU A 58 -1.00 -11.01 -8.78
C GLU A 58 -2.05 -11.82 -8.03
N ASN A 59 -3.32 -11.50 -8.27
CA ASN A 59 -4.49 -12.22 -7.75
C ASN A 59 -4.52 -12.30 -6.20
N MET A 60 -4.10 -11.22 -5.54
CA MET A 60 -4.05 -11.11 -4.08
C MET A 60 -5.06 -10.08 -3.55
N VAL A 61 -5.57 -10.34 -2.35
CA VAL A 61 -6.37 -9.39 -1.57
C VAL A 61 -5.50 -8.84 -0.43
N PHE A 62 -5.37 -7.52 -0.38
CA PHE A 62 -4.76 -6.76 0.70
C PHE A 62 -5.89 -6.11 1.50
N ASP A 63 -6.21 -6.70 2.64
CA ASP A 63 -7.26 -6.24 3.53
C ASP A 63 -6.62 -5.47 4.70
N LEU A 64 -6.70 -4.14 4.64
CA LEU A 64 -6.08 -3.30 5.67
C LEU A 64 -6.83 -3.40 6.99
N ASN A 65 -8.04 -4.00 7.00
CA ASN A 65 -8.87 -4.22 8.17
C ASN A 65 -9.02 -2.98 9.07
N GLN A 66 -8.89 -1.77 8.51
CA GLN A 66 -8.90 -0.50 9.25
C GLN A 66 -7.78 -0.34 10.30
N HIS A 67 -6.72 -1.14 10.21
CA HIS A 67 -5.62 -1.18 11.18
C HIS A 67 -4.24 -1.14 10.51
N SER A 68 -4.15 -0.67 9.27
CA SER A 68 -2.86 -0.45 8.60
C SER A 68 -2.85 0.84 7.79
N HIS A 69 -1.74 1.55 7.86
CA HIS A 69 -1.47 2.79 7.13
C HIS A 69 -1.28 2.54 5.62
N PHE A 70 -0.74 1.38 5.25
CA PHE A 70 -0.45 1.03 3.87
C PHE A 70 -0.80 -0.44 3.55
N GLY A 71 -1.33 -0.69 2.34
CA GLY A 71 -1.50 -2.05 1.86
C GLY A 71 -0.17 -2.66 1.45
N LEU A 72 0.47 -2.07 0.44
CA LEU A 72 1.76 -2.52 -0.08
C LEU A 72 2.67 -1.32 -0.35
N GLN A 73 3.85 -1.34 0.26
CA GLN A 73 4.92 -0.39 0.02
C GLN A 73 6.09 -1.05 -0.72
N LEU A 74 6.57 -0.40 -1.78
CA LEU A 74 7.72 -0.84 -2.57
C LEU A 74 8.76 0.28 -2.64
N PHE A 75 9.99 -0.03 -2.25
CA PHE A 75 11.12 0.90 -2.29
C PHE A 75 12.22 0.36 -3.19
N GLY A 76 12.68 1.16 -4.16
CA GLY A 76 13.81 0.82 -5.02
C GLY A 76 13.59 -0.39 -5.95
N CYS A 77 12.34 -0.75 -6.26
CA CYS A 77 12.02 -1.89 -7.12
C CYS A 77 11.96 -1.50 -8.60
N GLN A 78 12.25 -2.45 -9.49
CA GLN A 78 12.19 -2.26 -10.95
C GLN A 78 11.45 -3.40 -11.64
N GLN A 79 10.83 -3.11 -12.79
CA GLN A 79 10.09 -4.11 -13.57
C GLN A 79 9.02 -4.80 -12.70
N VAL A 80 8.19 -3.97 -12.07
CA VAL A 80 7.16 -4.42 -11.13
C VAL A 80 5.84 -4.58 -11.89
N THR A 81 5.17 -5.72 -11.70
CA THR A 81 3.80 -5.95 -12.17
C THR A 81 2.90 -6.23 -10.98
N ILE A 82 1.86 -5.41 -10.81
CA ILE A 82 0.77 -5.64 -9.87
C ILE A 82 -0.50 -5.84 -10.68
N ARG A 83 -1.10 -7.04 -10.63
CA ARG A 83 -2.25 -7.40 -11.48
C ARG A 83 -3.38 -8.08 -10.72
N ASN A 84 -4.62 -7.70 -11.01
CA ASN A 84 -5.82 -8.35 -10.47
C ASN A 84 -5.83 -8.42 -8.93
N CYS A 85 -5.26 -7.41 -8.26
CA CYS A 85 -5.22 -7.33 -6.81
C CYS A 85 -6.39 -6.50 -6.27
N VAL A 86 -6.87 -6.82 -5.07
CA VAL A 86 -7.90 -6.05 -4.37
C VAL A 86 -7.28 -5.41 -3.15
N PHE A 87 -7.43 -4.10 -3.00
CA PHE A 87 -7.06 -3.34 -1.81
C PHE A 87 -8.34 -2.84 -1.16
N ARG A 88 -8.56 -3.17 0.10
CA ARG A 88 -9.81 -2.82 0.78
C ARG A 88 -9.68 -2.48 2.25
N ASN A 89 -10.74 -1.87 2.78
CA ASN A 89 -10.93 -1.57 4.19
C ASN A 89 -9.81 -0.71 4.77
N TYR A 90 -9.35 0.29 4.02
CA TYR A 90 -8.58 1.38 4.61
C TYR A 90 -9.54 2.23 5.42
N ALA A 91 -9.15 2.57 6.65
CA ALA A 91 -9.77 3.64 7.41
C ALA A 91 -8.76 4.76 7.58
N PHE A 92 -9.22 5.99 7.75
CA PHE A 92 -8.37 7.08 8.21
C PHE A 92 -8.60 7.27 9.70
N HIS A 93 -7.54 7.32 10.50
CA HIS A 93 -7.66 7.59 11.94
C HIS A 93 -6.79 8.78 12.36
N PRO A 94 -7.39 9.95 12.69
CA PRO A 94 -6.67 11.20 12.88
C PRO A 94 -5.68 11.20 14.07
N ASP A 95 -5.88 10.32 15.04
CA ASP A 95 -4.97 10.15 16.19
C ASP A 95 -3.73 9.30 15.87
N PHE A 96 -3.77 8.49 14.80
CA PHE A 96 -2.66 7.59 14.42
C PHE A 96 -1.90 8.07 13.21
N VAL A 97 -2.52 8.86 12.32
CA VAL A 97 -1.80 9.49 11.22
C VAL A 97 -0.99 10.67 11.75
N THR A 98 0.31 10.46 11.93
CA THR A 98 1.22 11.54 12.33
C THR A 98 1.56 12.46 11.15
N ASP A 99 2.16 13.63 11.41
CA ASP A 99 2.69 14.53 10.37
C ASP A 99 3.73 13.85 9.44
N LYS A 100 4.22 12.65 9.79
CA LYS A 100 5.17 11.87 9.01
C LYS A 100 4.51 10.88 8.05
N GLU A 101 3.23 10.55 8.24
CA GLU A 101 2.48 9.55 7.47
C GLU A 101 1.51 10.21 6.47
N ILE A 102 1.86 11.40 6.00
CA ILE A 102 1.05 12.21 5.08
C ILE A 102 0.78 11.55 3.73
N ASN A 103 1.45 10.44 3.43
CA ASN A 103 1.45 9.72 2.15
C ASN A 103 0.83 8.32 2.24
N GLU A 104 0.10 8.02 3.32
CA GLU A 104 -0.71 6.81 3.46
C GLU A 104 -1.47 6.48 2.18
N SER A 105 -1.38 5.21 1.78
CA SER A 105 -2.02 4.71 0.57
C SER A 105 -2.10 3.19 0.52
N ALA A 106 -3.08 2.68 -0.21
CA ALA A 106 -3.17 1.25 -0.49
C ALA A 106 -1.93 0.72 -1.24
N LEU A 107 -1.43 1.49 -2.20
CA LEU A 107 -0.17 1.24 -2.91
C LEU A 107 0.77 2.44 -2.78
N TYR A 108 1.98 2.19 -2.29
CA TYR A 108 3.02 3.20 -2.19
C TYR A 108 4.30 2.77 -2.90
N PHE A 109 4.85 3.67 -3.72
CA PHE A 109 6.10 3.47 -4.43
C PHE A 109 7.06 4.60 -4.13
N ASN A 110 8.32 4.24 -3.84
CA ASN A 110 9.39 5.20 -3.68
C ASN A 110 10.64 4.74 -4.44
N GLU A 111 11.15 5.60 -5.32
CA GLU A 111 12.30 5.33 -6.20
C GLU A 111 12.14 4.03 -7.02
N CYS A 112 10.94 3.74 -7.53
CA CYS A 112 10.62 2.54 -8.31
C CYS A 112 10.49 2.84 -9.81
N GLN A 113 10.91 1.92 -10.69
CA GLN A 113 10.86 2.16 -12.14
C GLN A 113 10.22 1.01 -12.93
N GLN A 114 9.61 1.34 -14.06
CA GLN A 114 8.98 0.34 -14.96
C GLN A 114 7.92 -0.47 -14.20
N VAL A 115 6.91 0.23 -13.69
CA VAL A 115 5.85 -0.35 -12.86
C VAL A 115 4.56 -0.41 -13.67
N THR A 116 3.90 -1.56 -13.66
CA THR A 116 2.55 -1.75 -14.23
C THR A 116 1.56 -2.10 -13.12
N ILE A 117 0.47 -1.33 -13.03
CA ILE A 117 -0.66 -1.57 -12.12
C ILE A 117 -1.91 -1.75 -12.97
N GLU A 118 -2.44 -2.98 -13.01
CA GLU A 118 -3.54 -3.33 -13.92
C GLU A 118 -4.60 -4.21 -13.28
N GLY A 119 -5.87 -3.97 -13.61
CA GLY A 119 -6.97 -4.84 -13.18
C GLY A 119 -7.16 -4.83 -11.66
N CYS A 120 -6.59 -3.86 -10.94
CA CYS A 120 -6.66 -3.77 -9.49
C CYS A 120 -7.92 -3.04 -9.05
N HIS A 121 -8.45 -3.43 -7.89
CA HIS A 121 -9.66 -2.89 -7.30
C HIS A 121 -9.33 -2.22 -5.97
N PHE A 122 -9.66 -0.94 -5.83
CA PHE A 122 -9.49 -0.16 -4.61
C PHE A 122 -10.88 0.15 -4.06
N ILE A 123 -11.27 -0.54 -2.97
CA ILE A 123 -12.64 -0.62 -2.47
C ILE A 123 -12.71 -0.21 -1.00
N ASN A 124 -13.80 0.46 -0.59
CA ASN A 124 -14.09 0.75 0.83
C ASN A 124 -12.90 1.36 1.56
N LEU A 125 -12.25 2.31 0.91
CA LEU A 125 -11.29 3.15 1.56
C LEU A 125 -12.08 4.34 2.13
N ASP A 126 -12.04 4.53 3.44
CA ASP A 126 -12.68 5.66 4.13
C ASP A 126 -12.23 6.98 3.48
N PRO A 127 -13.15 7.87 3.05
CA PRO A 127 -12.78 9.19 2.51
C PRO A 127 -11.90 10.01 3.46
N GLY A 128 -11.94 9.69 4.75
CA GLY A 128 -11.28 10.41 5.82
C GLY A 128 -12.00 11.73 6.09
N GLU A 129 -12.39 11.94 7.35
CA GLU A 129 -12.79 13.27 7.78
C GLU A 129 -11.53 14.17 7.76
N PRO A 130 -11.59 15.35 7.14
CA PRO A 130 -10.47 16.26 7.17
C PRO A 130 -10.16 16.66 8.62
N ARG A 131 -8.88 16.64 9.00
CA ARG A 131 -8.44 17.16 10.30
C ARG A 131 -8.89 18.61 10.43
N GLY A 132 -9.68 18.90 11.46
CA GLY A 132 -10.47 20.14 11.55
C GLY A 132 -9.71 21.38 12.04
N ASP A 133 -8.59 21.26 12.76
CA ASP A 133 -8.22 22.31 13.74
C ASP A 133 -6.76 22.80 13.75
N ASP A 134 -5.93 22.48 12.76
CA ASP A 134 -4.50 22.81 12.77
C ASP A 134 -4.01 23.70 11.61
N GLY A 135 -4.90 24.43 10.93
CA GLY A 135 -4.52 25.38 9.87
C GLY A 135 -3.95 24.71 8.62
N TYR A 136 -4.01 23.38 8.55
CA TYR A 136 -3.68 22.59 7.38
C TYR A 136 -4.94 22.37 6.55
N ALA A 137 -4.83 22.58 5.23
CA ALA A 137 -5.93 22.31 4.31
C ALA A 137 -6.45 20.89 4.51
N ALA A 138 -7.77 20.72 4.57
CA ALA A 138 -8.50 19.45 4.64
C ALA A 138 -7.76 18.33 3.89
N ARG A 139 -6.98 17.52 4.61
CA ARG A 139 -6.19 16.43 4.03
C ARG A 139 -7.08 15.20 3.97
N GLN A 140 -7.80 15.02 2.87
CA GLN A 140 -8.44 13.73 2.58
C GLN A 140 -7.32 12.74 2.21
N LEU A 141 -7.00 11.81 3.12
CA LEU A 141 -5.87 10.88 3.00
C LEU A 141 -6.27 9.52 2.41
N ASN A 142 -7.37 9.48 1.67
CA ASN A 142 -7.80 8.27 0.96
C ASN A 142 -7.07 8.08 -0.39
N ARG A 143 -5.76 7.83 -0.36
CA ARG A 143 -4.98 7.60 -1.58
C ARG A 143 -4.96 6.13 -1.94
N CYS A 144 -5.43 5.82 -3.14
CA CYS A 144 -5.30 4.46 -3.68
C CYS A 144 -3.85 4.16 -4.06
N ILE A 145 -3.17 5.11 -4.71
CA ILE A 145 -1.82 4.93 -5.25
C ILE A 145 -1.02 6.21 -5.00
N THR A 146 0.16 6.07 -4.41
CA THR A 146 1.13 7.14 -4.21
C THR A 146 2.46 6.77 -4.86
N ILE A 147 3.02 7.69 -5.64
CA ILE A 147 4.30 7.53 -6.34
C ILE A 147 5.21 8.69 -5.95
N GLU A 148 6.32 8.38 -5.29
CA GLU A 148 7.28 9.37 -4.78
C GLU A 148 8.73 9.00 -5.16
N GLY A 149 9.65 9.93 -4.91
CA GLY A 149 11.08 9.75 -5.17
C GLY A 149 11.51 10.25 -6.55
N TYR A 150 12.66 10.92 -6.60
CA TYR A 150 13.18 11.60 -7.81
C TYR A 150 13.43 10.66 -8.99
N THR A 151 13.67 9.39 -8.71
CA THR A 151 14.00 8.38 -9.72
C THR A 151 12.80 7.52 -10.11
N SER A 152 11.62 7.74 -9.51
CA SER A 152 10.40 7.01 -9.86
C SER A 152 9.94 7.37 -11.26
N SER A 153 9.84 6.38 -12.15
CA SER A 153 9.56 6.63 -13.57
C SER A 153 8.94 5.45 -14.31
N HIS A 154 8.30 5.73 -15.45
CA HIS A 154 7.72 4.73 -16.35
C HIS A 154 6.62 3.88 -15.67
N PHE A 155 5.61 4.54 -15.14
CA PHE A 155 4.42 3.89 -14.56
C PHE A 155 3.32 3.75 -15.61
N THR A 156 2.73 2.55 -15.70
CA THR A 156 1.52 2.29 -16.47
C THR A 156 0.41 1.89 -15.50
N ILE A 157 -0.64 2.70 -15.42
CA ILE A 157 -1.81 2.46 -14.55
C ILE A 157 -3.03 2.36 -15.46
N ARG A 158 -3.62 1.17 -15.57
CA ARG A 158 -4.70 0.91 -16.53
C ARG A 158 -5.73 -0.09 -16.00
N ASN A 159 -6.97 0.01 -16.47
CA ASN A 159 -8.03 -0.97 -16.17
C ASN A 159 -8.24 -1.21 -14.66
N ASN A 160 -8.01 -0.20 -13.82
CA ASN A 160 -8.21 -0.30 -12.38
C ASN A 160 -9.58 0.28 -11.99
N HIS A 161 -10.19 -0.27 -10.94
CA HIS A 161 -11.42 0.23 -10.36
C HIS A 161 -11.12 1.02 -9.07
N PHE A 162 -11.54 2.28 -9.03
CA PHE A 162 -11.45 3.15 -7.86
C PHE A 162 -12.86 3.55 -7.43
N GLY A 163 -13.36 2.99 -6.33
CA GLY A 163 -14.72 3.28 -5.92
C GLY A 163 -15.30 2.26 -4.94
N PRO A 164 -16.54 2.49 -4.47
CA PRO A 164 -17.22 1.56 -3.56
C PRO A 164 -17.35 0.16 -4.18
N SER A 165 -17.54 -0.86 -3.34
CA SER A 165 -17.79 -2.21 -3.84
C SER A 165 -18.96 -2.16 -4.83
N PRO A 166 -18.88 -2.83 -6.00
CA PRO A 166 -19.97 -2.87 -6.98
C PRO A 166 -21.31 -3.38 -6.42
N THR A 167 -21.30 -3.97 -5.23
CA THR A 167 -22.47 -4.55 -4.57
C THR A 167 -23.18 -3.66 -3.56
N GLY A 168 -22.65 -2.48 -3.22
CA GLY A 168 -23.31 -1.54 -2.28
C GLY A 168 -23.43 -2.09 -0.86
#